data_AF-L1P9W8-F1
#
_entry.id   AF-L1P9W8-F1
#
_cell.length_a   1.000
_cell.length_b   1.000
_cell.length_c   1.000
_cell.angle_alpha   90.00
_cell.angle_beta   90.00
_cell.angle_gamma   90.00
#
_symmetry.space_group_name_H-M   'P 1'
#
loop_
_entity.id
_entity.type
_entity.pdbx_description
1 polymer ?
#
loop_
_entity_poly.entity_id
_entity_poly.type
_entity_poly.pdbx_seq_one_letter_code
_entity_poly.pdbx_strand_id
1 'polypeptide(L)'
;YGMWDKMEKMNLKKYGVNGNTSLQGDLLYFYNDKELQFGVLDINTKEIIYVSEPIAVVERDDSFTRLRDLKVSENKVYILDSNHTLHIFEREQH
;
A
#
# COMPACT_ATOMS: atom_id res chain seq x y z
N TYR A 1 13.37 17.12 -3.48
CA TYR A 1 11.93 17.18 -3.20
C TYR A 1 11.32 15.83 -3.54
N GLY A 2 11.31 14.94 -2.54
CA GLY A 2 11.05 13.52 -2.71
C GLY A 2 9.56 13.19 -2.71
N MET A 3 9.21 11.94 -3.06
CA MET A 3 7.85 11.42 -3.02
C MET A 3 7.14 11.67 -1.68
N TRP A 4 7.91 11.67 -0.60
CA TRP A 4 7.50 12.03 0.76
C TRP A 4 6.86 13.41 0.91
N ASP A 5 7.38 14.45 0.24
CA ASP A 5 6.81 15.82 0.29
C ASP A 5 5.42 15.86 -0.36
N LYS A 6 5.20 15.02 -1.38
CA LYS A 6 3.89 14.88 -2.02
C LYS A 6 2.92 14.14 -1.09
N MET A 7 3.39 13.11 -0.37
CA MET A 7 2.56 12.33 0.54
C MET A 7 2.10 13.13 1.76
N GLU A 8 2.93 14.02 2.30
CA GLU A 8 2.51 14.96 3.35
C GLU A 8 1.39 15.88 2.87
N LYS A 9 1.48 16.39 1.64
CA LYS A 9 0.44 17.24 1.04
C LYS A 9 -0.88 16.50 0.78
N MET A 10 -0.86 15.17 0.72
CA MET A 10 -2.04 14.33 0.47
C MET A 10 -2.70 13.80 1.76
N ASN A 11 -2.31 14.28 2.95
CA ASN A 11 -2.86 13.83 4.24
C ASN A 11 -2.77 12.31 4.50
N LEU A 12 -1.88 11.60 3.80
CA LEU A 12 -1.72 10.15 3.92
C LEU A 12 -1.26 9.70 5.31
N LYS A 13 -0.67 10.61 6.11
CA LYS A 13 -0.37 10.38 7.53
C LYS A 13 -1.60 10.01 8.35
N LYS A 14 -2.79 10.53 8.01
CA LYS A 14 -4.06 10.19 8.69
C LYS A 14 -4.41 8.71 8.53
N TYR A 15 -3.97 8.10 7.42
CA TYR A 15 -4.24 6.70 7.07
C TYR A 15 -3.12 5.76 7.49
N GLY A 16 -2.17 6.19 8.34
CA GLY A 16 -1.09 5.33 8.83
C GLY A 16 -0.11 4.89 7.75
N VAL A 17 -0.03 5.62 6.63
CA VAL A 17 0.82 5.26 5.49
C VAL A 17 2.29 5.38 5.85
N ASN A 18 3.02 4.28 5.70
CA ASN A 18 4.47 4.23 5.83
C ASN A 18 5.11 4.39 4.45
N GLY A 19 6.40 4.75 4.42
CA GLY A 19 7.12 5.33 3.29
C GLY A 19 7.19 4.58 1.97
N ASN A 20 6.75 3.33 1.95
CA ASN A 20 6.81 2.51 0.76
C ASN A 20 5.49 2.63 0.01
N THR A 21 5.57 3.29 -1.14
CA THR A 21 4.47 3.47 -2.07
C THR A 21 4.95 3.23 -3.48
N SER A 22 4.03 2.81 -4.34
CA SER A 22 4.31 2.54 -5.75
C SER A 22 3.40 3.41 -6.60
N LEU A 23 3.96 4.05 -7.61
CA LEU A 23 3.21 4.86 -8.56
C LEU A 23 3.07 4.10 -9.88
N GLN A 24 1.86 4.02 -10.41
CA GLN A 24 1.61 3.47 -11.74
C GLN A 24 0.64 4.39 -12.48
N GLY A 25 1.16 5.10 -13.49
CA GLY A 25 0.43 6.19 -14.13
C GLY A 25 0.03 7.24 -13.10
N ASP A 26 -1.27 7.52 -13.01
CA ASP A 26 -1.85 8.49 -12.08
C ASP A 26 -2.34 7.88 -10.76
N LEU A 27 -2.05 6.59 -10.53
CA LEU A 27 -2.48 5.88 -9.33
C LEU A 27 -1.31 5.67 -8.37
N LEU A 28 -1.45 6.18 -7.16
CA LEU A 28 -0.54 5.97 -6.04
C LEU A 28 -1.06 4.82 -5.18
N TYR A 29 -0.28 3.76 -5.12
CA TYR A 29 -0.54 2.62 -4.27
C TYR A 29 0.25 2.77 -2.97
N PHE A 30 -0.44 2.56 -1.87
CA PHE A 30 0.13 2.69 -0.54
C PHE A 30 -0.38 1.58 0.36
N TYR A 31 0.30 1.37 1.49
CA TYR A 31 -0.20 0.47 2.51
C TYR A 31 -0.27 1.12 3.89
N ASN A 32 -1.15 0.57 4.71
CA ASN A 32 -1.37 0.95 6.10
C ASN A 32 -0.85 -0.18 7.00
N ASP A 33 0.22 0.11 7.76
CA ASP A 33 0.83 -0.85 8.68
C ASP A 33 -0.06 -1.18 9.89
N LYS A 34 -1.05 -0.33 10.22
CA LYS A 34 -1.92 -0.54 11.39
C LYS A 34 -3.04 -1.53 11.09
N GLU A 35 -3.69 -1.35 9.93
CA GLU A 35 -4.82 -2.18 9.50
C GLU A 35 -4.37 -3.32 8.57
N LEU A 36 -3.08 -3.36 8.20
CA LEU A 36 -2.50 -4.32 7.25
C LEU A 36 -3.25 -4.35 5.92
N GLN A 37 -3.63 -3.17 5.43
CA GLN A 37 -4.36 -2.99 4.19
C GLN A 37 -3.50 -2.26 3.17
N PHE A 38 -3.82 -2.40 1.89
CA PHE A 38 -3.34 -1.48 0.88
C PHE A 38 -4.47 -0.63 0.31
N GLY A 39 -4.14 0.55 -0.16
CA GLY A 39 -5.07 1.46 -0.81
C GLY A 39 -4.50 2.00 -2.11
N VAL A 40 -5.41 2.52 -2.92
CA VAL A 40 -5.08 3.20 -4.17
C VAL A 40 -5.67 4.60 -4.10
N LEU A 41 -4.82 5.59 -4.31
CA LEU A 41 -5.17 6.99 -4.40
C LEU A 41 -4.98 7.45 -5.85
N ASP A 42 -5.98 8.12 -6.39
CA ASP A 42 -5.85 8.85 -7.65
C ASP A 42 -5.16 10.19 -7.36
N ILE A 43 -4.00 10.43 -7.97
CA ILE A 43 -3.20 11.62 -7.68
C ILE A 43 -3.78 12.89 -8.30
N ASN A 44 -4.61 12.75 -9.34
CA ASN A 44 -5.25 13.87 -10.02
C ASN A 44 -6.40 14.41 -9.15
N THR A 45 -7.26 13.52 -8.64
CA THR A 45 -8.38 13.91 -7.77
C THR A 45 -7.98 14.04 -6.30
N LYS A 46 -6.86 13.41 -5.91
CA LYS A 46 -6.39 13.26 -4.52
C LYS A 46 -7.37 12.48 -3.64
N GLU A 47 -8.13 11.57 -4.25
CA GLU A 47 -9.10 10.73 -3.56
C GLU A 47 -8.63 9.28 -3.49
N ILE A 48 -8.94 8.60 -2.38
CA ILE A 48 -8.74 7.17 -2.26
C ILE A 48 -9.87 6.48 -3.03
N ILE A 49 -9.52 5.80 -4.11
CA ILE A 49 -10.47 5.11 -4.99
C ILE A 49 -10.66 3.64 -4.65
N TYR A 50 -9.76 3.08 -3.83
CA TYR A 50 -9.83 1.69 -3.40
C TYR A 50 -9.08 1.49 -2.07
N VAL A 51 -9.62 0.63 -1.21
CA VAL A 51 -8.95 0.09 -0.02
C VAL A 51 -9.22 -1.41 0.00
N SER A 52 -8.18 -2.22 0.20
CA SER A 52 -8.29 -3.66 0.26
C SER A 52 -8.90 -4.12 1.58
N GLU A 53 -9.37 -5.37 1.59
CA GLU A 53 -9.55 -6.08 2.86
C GLU A 53 -8.21 -6.22 3.59
N PRO A 54 -8.22 -6.39 4.93
CA PRO A 54 -7.01 -6.66 5.70
C PRO A 54 -6.27 -7.88 5.15
N ILE A 55 -4.98 -7.73 4.93
CA ILE A 55 -4.11 -8.80 4.48
C ILE A 55 -3.90 -9.74 5.68
N ALA A 56 -4.32 -11.00 5.53
CA ALA A 56 -4.10 -12.02 6.54
C ALA A 56 -2.60 -12.32 6.64
N VAL A 57 -1.94 -11.72 7.62
CA VAL A 57 -0.54 -11.99 7.92
C VAL A 57 -0.44 -13.13 8.93
N VAL A 58 0.50 -14.04 8.72
CA VAL A 58 0.76 -15.13 9.66
C VAL A 58 1.57 -14.57 10.83
N GLU A 59 0.99 -14.46 12.02
CA GLU A 59 1.75 -14.12 13.22
C GLU A 59 2.75 -15.26 13.52
N ARG A 60 4.05 -14.97 13.44
CA ARG A 60 5.11 -15.86 13.92
C ARG A 60 6.00 -15.07 14.87
N ASP A 61 6.03 -15.53 16.12
CA ASP A 61 6.91 -15.12 17.23
C ASP A 61 7.25 -13.62 17.31
N ASP A 62 6.57 -12.92 18.23
CA ASP A 62 6.93 -11.64 18.87
C ASP A 62 7.34 -10.44 17.97
N SER A 63 7.27 -10.59 16.66
CA SER A 63 7.54 -9.53 15.69
C SER A 63 6.22 -9.04 15.11
N PHE A 64 5.89 -7.78 15.39
CA PHE A 64 4.78 -7.10 14.73
C PHE A 64 4.93 -7.28 13.22
N THR A 65 4.03 -8.03 12.59
CA THR A 65 4.10 -8.21 11.15
C THR A 65 3.81 -6.86 10.49
N ARG A 66 4.72 -6.42 9.62
CA ARG A 66 4.62 -5.14 8.92
C ARG A 66 4.83 -5.35 7.45
N LEU A 67 4.21 -4.50 6.64
CA LEU A 67 4.41 -4.53 5.21
C LEU A 67 5.75 -3.84 4.92
N ARG A 68 6.58 -4.51 4.11
CA ARG A 68 7.99 -4.15 3.87
C ARG A 68 8.18 -3.50 2.52
N ASP A 69 7.52 -4.00 1.49
CA ASP A 69 7.66 -3.48 0.13
C ASP A 69 6.32 -3.59 -0.59
N LEU A 70 6.06 -2.62 -1.47
CA LEU A 70 4.88 -2.60 -2.32
C LEU A 70 5.34 -2.27 -3.73
N LYS A 71 5.01 -3.17 -4.66
CA LYS A 71 5.26 -2.99 -6.09
C LYS A 71 4.00 -3.26 -6.86
N VAL A 72 3.86 -2.53 -7.97
CA VAL A 72 2.73 -2.72 -8.88
C VAL A 72 3.27 -2.94 -10.28
N SER A 73 2.75 -3.97 -10.92
CA SER A 73 3.04 -4.26 -12.32
C SER A 73 1.76 -4.75 -12.98
N GLU A 74 1.48 -4.21 -14.18
CA GLU A 74 0.25 -4.51 -14.92
C GLU A 74 -0.99 -4.27 -14.04
N ASN A 75 -1.82 -5.28 -13.81
CA ASN A 75 -2.98 -5.25 -12.92
C ASN A 75 -2.72 -5.92 -11.56
N LYS A 76 -1.46 -6.17 -11.20
CA LYS A 76 -1.06 -6.91 -9.99
C LYS A 76 -0.37 -6.02 -8.98
N VAL A 77 -0.78 -6.14 -7.73
CA VAL A 77 -0.15 -5.51 -6.58
C VAL A 77 0.59 -6.59 -5.80
N TYR A 78 1.89 -6.39 -5.63
CA TYR A 78 2.81 -7.26 -4.91
C TYR A 78 3.16 -6.61 -3.59
N ILE A 79 2.87 -7.30 -2.49
CA ILE A 79 3.16 -6.81 -1.15
C ILE A 79 4.01 -7.84 -0.44
N LEU A 80 5.22 -7.46 -0.06
CA LEU A 80 6.11 -8.30 0.74
C LEU A 80 5.91 -7.93 2.21
N ASP A 81 5.64 -8.92 3.06
CA ASP A 81 5.59 -8.72 4.51
C ASP A 81 6.94 -9.01 5.19
N SER A 82 7.04 -8.69 6.48
CA SER A 82 8.23 -8.96 7.29
C SER A 82 8.51 -10.45 7.51
N ASN A 83 7.55 -11.33 7.23
CA ASN A 83 7.69 -12.79 7.33
C ASN A 83 8.17 -13.41 6.02
N HIS A 84 8.62 -12.59 5.07
CA HIS A 84 9.02 -13.02 3.73
C HIS A 84 7.89 -13.68 2.93
N THR A 85 6.63 -13.42 3.28
CA THR A 85 5.48 -13.85 2.50
C THR A 85 5.16 -12.79 1.46
N LEU A 86 5.00 -13.24 0.21
CA LEU A 86 4.58 -12.39 -0.89
C LEU A 86 3.07 -12.53 -1.09
N HIS A 87 2.36 -11.43 -0.87
CA HIS A 87 0.94 -11.32 -1.14
C HIS A 87 0.74 -10.72 -2.53
N ILE A 88 -0.09 -11.34 -3.35
CA ILE A 88 -0.37 -10.91 -4.72
C ILE A 88 -1.86 -10.65 -4.85
N PHE A 89 -2.21 -9.43 -5.20
CA PHE A 89 -3.58 -9.01 -5.45
C PHE A 89 -3.75 -8.68 -6.92
N GLU A 90 -4.78 -9.24 -7.54
CA GLU A 90 -5.17 -8.87 -8.90
C GLU A 90 -6.30 -7.85 -8.82
N ARG A 91 -6.15 -6.74 -9.52
CA ARG A 91 -7.25 -5.80 -9.75
C ARG A 91 -8.09 -6.31 -10.91
N GLU A 92 -9.37 -6.56 -10.65
CA GLU A 92 -10.34 -6.70 -11.74
C GLU A 92 -10.41 -5.38 -12.51
N GLN A 93 -10.15 -5.43 -13.82
CA GLN A 93 -10.50 -4.35 -14.73
C GLN A 93 -11.97 -4.57 -15.11
N HIS A 94 -12.88 -3.83 -14.50
CA HIS A 94 -14.28 -3.74 -14.96
C HIS A 94 -14.38 -2.79 -16.15
#